data_AF-A0A538RXP9-F1
#
_entry.id   AF-A0A538RXP9-F1
#
_cell.length_a   1.000
_cell.length_b   1.000
_cell.length_c   1.000
_cell.angle_alpha   90.00
_cell.angle_beta   90.00
_cell.angle_gamma   90.00
#
_symmetry.space_group_name_H-M   'P 1'
#
loop_
_entity.id
_entity.type
_entity.pdbx_description
1 polymer ?
#
loop_
_entity_poly.entity_id
_entity_poly.type
_entity_poly.pdbx_seq_one_letter_code
_entity_poly.pdbx_strand_id
1 'polypeptide(L)'
;MNCNLVQRRLLSIEDPAEAPADVRAHLACCQPCRDWQGQLVQLEQHVPLLPVPRSRGKRRFLARLLRRTPKRHMPETEPVSRETTGLTVAGEQPLPQGQAYQLTRQRLLAGVAAAALIAVGLWILTTGKKPPAPAPVKKPVADPLLSGLVQLDSQLARAGTPRERVEYLSDMANILLDETRALAQEAAGEELAAIAGLYEQVVREGIIKQARAVQSADRRKILNPIAERLRRAARTADGLRGKVPPQYNKPLASMAQSAWEGYRGLTALLPEERS
;
A
#
# COMPACT_ATOMS: atom_id res chain seq x y z
N MET A 1 36.01 -0.69 23.68
CA MET A 1 34.90 -0.15 22.83
C MET A 1 33.60 -0.24 23.61
N ASN A 2 32.71 0.75 23.49
CA ASN A 2 31.36 0.66 24.05
C ASN A 2 30.44 -0.17 23.11
N CYS A 3 29.38 -0.76 23.67
CA CYS A 3 28.46 -1.61 22.91
C CYS A 3 27.72 -0.83 21.80
N ASN A 4 27.37 0.44 22.07
CA ASN A 4 26.67 1.29 21.11
C ASN A 4 27.48 1.55 19.83
N LEU A 5 28.79 1.80 19.96
CA LEU A 5 29.68 2.01 18.81
C LEU A 5 29.84 0.71 18.01
N VAL A 6 29.94 -0.42 18.68
CA VAL A 6 30.02 -1.74 18.04
C VAL A 6 28.75 -2.07 17.27
N GLN A 7 27.57 -1.85 17.87
CA GLN A 7 26.28 -2.08 17.21
C GLN A 7 26.09 -1.18 15.98
N ARG A 8 26.41 0.11 16.09
CA ARG A 8 26.36 1.05 14.95
C ARG A 8 27.33 0.64 13.84
N ARG A 9 28.52 0.16 14.20
CA ARG A 9 29.51 -0.28 13.22
C ARG A 9 29.09 -1.56 12.52
N LEU A 10 28.49 -2.52 13.24
CA LEU A 10 27.90 -3.71 12.64
C LEU A 10 26.78 -3.40 11.64
N LEU A 11 25.94 -2.39 11.91
CA LEU A 11 24.89 -1.95 10.98
C LEU A 11 25.43 -1.26 9.71
N SER A 12 26.66 -0.77 9.74
CA SER A 12 27.28 -0.07 8.61
C SER A 12 28.08 -0.99 7.66
N ILE A 13 28.25 -2.27 8.02
CA ILE A 13 29.00 -3.24 7.23
C ILE A 13 28.05 -3.97 6.29
N GLU A 14 28.48 -4.19 5.05
CA GLU A 14 27.70 -4.86 4.01
C GLU A 14 27.44 -6.35 4.33
N ASP A 15 28.43 -7.04 4.92
CA ASP A 15 28.28 -8.39 5.45
C ASP A 15 28.53 -8.44 6.98
N PRO A 16 27.49 -8.52 7.82
CA PRO A 16 27.65 -8.57 9.27
C PRO A 16 28.27 -9.89 9.77
N ALA A 17 28.39 -10.93 8.93
CA ALA A 17 29.09 -12.16 9.27
C ALA A 17 30.62 -11.94 9.30
N GLU A 18 31.13 -11.08 8.44
CA GLU A 18 32.56 -10.75 8.33
C GLU A 18 32.89 -9.46 9.10
N ALA A 19 32.81 -9.53 10.43
CA ALA A 19 33.15 -8.37 11.27
C ALA A 19 34.67 -8.05 11.24
N PRO A 20 35.06 -6.76 11.16
CA PRO A 20 36.45 -6.34 11.21
C PRO A 20 37.11 -6.68 12.56
N ALA A 21 38.44 -6.79 12.57
CA ALA A 21 39.19 -7.36 13.69
C ALA A 21 38.97 -6.64 15.03
N ASP A 22 38.78 -5.33 14.99
CA ASP A 22 38.51 -4.48 16.16
C ASP A 22 37.13 -4.76 16.78
N VAL A 23 36.13 -5.02 15.94
CA VAL A 23 34.78 -5.42 16.37
C VAL A 23 34.76 -6.87 16.86
N ARG A 24 35.48 -7.79 16.19
CA ARG A 24 35.59 -9.20 16.62
C ARG A 24 36.16 -9.36 18.02
N ALA A 25 37.17 -8.56 18.37
CA ALA A 25 37.75 -8.58 19.72
C ALA A 25 36.70 -8.24 20.80
N HIS A 26 35.81 -7.28 20.52
CA HIS A 26 34.71 -6.94 21.43
C HIS A 26 33.63 -8.04 21.46
N LEU A 27 33.28 -8.59 20.29
CA LEU A 27 32.32 -9.68 20.18
C LEU A 27 32.77 -10.93 20.92
N ALA A 28 34.08 -11.22 21.01
CA ALA A 28 34.59 -12.35 21.80
C ALA A 28 34.30 -12.21 23.31
N CYS A 29 34.13 -10.99 23.82
CA CYS A 29 33.94 -10.73 25.24
C CYS A 29 32.51 -10.32 25.62
N CYS A 30 31.66 -9.96 24.65
CA CYS A 30 30.32 -9.39 24.91
C CYS A 30 29.21 -10.23 24.28
N GLN A 31 28.51 -11.03 25.09
CA GLN A 31 27.39 -11.88 24.64
C GLN A 31 26.25 -11.08 23.98
N PRO A 32 25.77 -9.94 24.52
CA PRO A 32 24.70 -9.17 23.88
C PRO A 32 25.06 -8.68 22.47
N CYS A 33 26.33 -8.33 22.23
CA CYS A 33 26.79 -7.93 20.90
C CYS A 33 26.91 -9.11 19.94
N ARG A 34 27.22 -10.33 20.43
CA ARG A 34 27.18 -11.56 19.62
C ARG A 34 25.76 -11.91 19.21
N ASP A 35 24.80 -11.84 20.14
CA ASP A 35 23.40 -12.13 19.85
C ASP A 35 22.85 -11.13 18.81
N TRP A 36 23.22 -9.86 18.95
CA TRP A 36 22.92 -8.81 17.97
C TRP A 36 23.52 -9.09 16.59
N GLN A 37 24.79 -9.50 16.52
CA GLN A 37 25.42 -9.89 15.25
C GLN A 37 24.68 -11.07 14.60
N GLY A 38 24.31 -12.08 15.38
CA GLY A 38 23.54 -13.23 14.90
C GLY A 38 22.20 -12.83 14.29
N GLN A 39 21.49 -11.88 14.91
CA GLN A 39 20.23 -11.34 14.37
C GLN A 39 20.43 -10.61 13.03
N LEU A 40 21.51 -9.83 12.90
CA LEU A 40 21.82 -9.12 11.65
C LEU A 40 22.16 -10.10 10.52
N VAL A 41 22.97 -11.11 10.81
CA VAL A 41 23.30 -12.18 9.84
C VAL A 41 22.05 -12.93 9.40
N GLN A 42 21.15 -13.26 10.34
CA GLN A 42 19.89 -13.89 10.01
C GLN A 42 19.05 -12.99 9.09
N LEU A 43 18.93 -11.70 9.36
CA LEU A 43 18.18 -10.77 8.51
C LEU A 43 18.75 -10.71 7.09
N GLU A 44 20.06 -10.53 6.93
CA GLU A 44 20.72 -10.47 5.62
C GLU A 44 20.51 -11.75 4.81
N GLN A 45 20.55 -12.93 5.46
CA GLN A 45 20.26 -14.21 4.80
C GLN A 45 18.82 -14.32 4.28
N HIS A 46 17.86 -13.60 4.87
CA HIS A 46 16.45 -13.61 4.44
C HIS A 46 16.17 -12.59 3.34
N VAL A 47 17.01 -11.58 3.13
CA VAL A 47 16.82 -10.54 2.10
C VAL A 47 16.71 -11.14 0.69
N PRO A 48 17.57 -12.09 0.25
CA PRO A 48 17.45 -12.72 -1.07
C PRO A 48 16.17 -13.54 -1.28
N LEU A 49 15.53 -13.98 -0.19
CA LEU A 49 14.31 -14.78 -0.22
C LEU A 49 13.05 -13.90 -0.40
N LEU A 50 13.20 -12.58 -0.30
CA LEU A 50 12.08 -11.67 -0.48
C LEU A 50 11.62 -11.68 -1.95
N PRO A 51 10.34 -11.96 -2.22
CA PRO A 51 9.83 -11.96 -3.58
C PRO A 51 9.87 -10.54 -4.14
N VAL A 52 10.74 -10.30 -5.11
CA VAL A 52 10.78 -9.02 -5.83
C VAL A 52 9.54 -8.96 -6.73
N PRO A 53 8.61 -7.99 -6.52
CA PRO A 53 7.42 -7.90 -7.34
C PRO A 53 7.80 -7.69 -8.81
N ARG A 54 7.20 -8.47 -9.70
CA ARG A 54 7.45 -8.34 -11.13
C ARG A 54 7.02 -6.95 -11.59
N SER A 55 7.99 -6.09 -11.87
CA SER A 55 7.76 -4.78 -12.43
C SER A 55 7.11 -4.91 -13.83
N ARG A 56 5.82 -4.59 -13.96
CA ARG A 56 5.10 -4.58 -15.25
C ARG A 56 5.69 -3.55 -16.23
N GLY A 57 6.36 -2.51 -15.71
CA GLY A 57 6.97 -1.43 -16.48
C GLY A 57 8.41 -1.68 -16.96
N LYS A 58 9.21 -2.51 -16.27
CA LYS A 58 10.66 -2.66 -16.56
C LYS A 58 10.90 -3.22 -17.95
N ARG A 59 10.16 -4.25 -18.38
CA ARG A 59 10.29 -4.79 -19.75
C ARG A 59 9.94 -3.74 -20.81
N ARG A 60 8.90 -2.93 -20.58
CA ARG A 60 8.47 -1.86 -21.49
C ARG A 60 9.45 -0.68 -21.51
N PHE A 61 10.09 -0.38 -20.38
CA PHE A 61 11.14 0.62 -20.25
C PHE A 61 12.43 0.16 -20.92
N LEU A 62 12.91 -1.06 -20.63
CA LEU A 62 14.08 -1.66 -21.28
C LEU A 62 13.89 -1.78 -22.80
N ALA A 63 12.70 -2.18 -23.26
CA ALA A 63 12.38 -2.18 -24.69
C ALA A 63 12.47 -0.79 -25.33
N ARG A 64 12.08 0.28 -24.63
CA ARG A 64 12.24 1.66 -25.10
C ARG A 64 13.69 2.13 -25.09
N LEU A 65 14.44 1.77 -24.05
CA LEU A 65 15.83 2.19 -23.87
C LEU A 65 16.75 1.48 -24.88
N LEU A 66 16.58 0.17 -25.07
CA LEU A 66 17.35 -0.63 -26.03
C LEU A 66 17.00 -0.26 -27.48
N ARG A 67 15.73 0.04 -27.80
CA ARG A 67 15.34 0.59 -29.11
C ARG A 67 15.88 2.00 -29.36
N ARG A 68 16.29 2.72 -28.31
CA ARG A 68 16.94 4.03 -28.39
C ARG A 68 18.46 3.97 -28.50
N THR A 69 19.07 2.79 -28.53
CA THR A 69 20.46 2.70 -28.98
C THR A 69 20.47 3.03 -30.48
N PRO A 70 21.05 4.17 -30.91
CA PRO A 70 21.17 4.44 -32.33
C PRO A 70 21.99 3.30 -32.92
N LYS A 71 21.43 2.63 -33.93
CA LYS A 71 22.21 1.82 -34.88
C LYS A 71 23.35 2.73 -35.34
N ARG A 72 24.58 2.50 -34.85
CA ARG A 72 25.76 2.97 -35.57
C ARG A 72 25.64 2.35 -36.94
N HIS A 73 25.45 3.20 -37.95
CA HIS A 73 25.59 2.82 -39.34
C HIS A 73 26.96 2.17 -39.49
N MET A 74 26.96 0.85 -39.64
CA MET A 74 28.08 0.13 -40.20
C MET A 74 27.86 0.19 -41.72
N PRO A 75 28.81 0.72 -42.49
CA PRO A 75 28.65 0.80 -43.93
C PRO A 75 28.61 -0.61 -44.52
N GLU A 76 27.57 -0.83 -45.30
CA GLU A 76 27.26 -2.05 -46.03
C GLU A 76 28.19 -2.14 -47.24
N THR A 77 29.19 -3.03 -47.16
CA THR A 77 29.92 -3.48 -48.34
C THR A 77 29.08 -4.51 -49.09
N GLU A 78 28.94 -4.25 -50.39
CA GLU A 78 28.16 -5.00 -51.38
C GLU A 78 28.42 -6.52 -51.40
N PRO A 79 27.42 -7.35 -51.75
CA PRO A 79 27.60 -8.79 -51.92
C PRO A 79 28.07 -9.14 -53.33
N VAL A 80 29.22 -9.80 -53.43
CA VAL A 80 29.62 -10.56 -54.62
C VAL A 80 29.00 -11.95 -54.55
N SER A 81 28.18 -12.25 -55.55
CA SER A 81 27.62 -13.57 -55.83
C SER A 81 28.69 -14.63 -56.05
N ARG A 82 28.48 -15.83 -55.50
CA ARG A 82 29.01 -17.07 -56.08
C ARG A 82 28.13 -18.25 -55.75
N GLU A 83 27.45 -18.76 -56.77
CA GLU A 83 26.87 -20.09 -56.82
C GLU A 83 27.98 -21.14 -56.85
N THR A 84 27.82 -22.25 -56.12
CA THR A 84 28.14 -23.60 -56.64
C THR A 84 27.48 -24.68 -55.77
N THR A 85 26.70 -25.55 -56.43
CA THR A 85 26.45 -26.99 -56.20
C THR A 85 27.06 -27.63 -54.94
N GLY A 86 26.39 -28.40 -54.09
CA GLY A 86 25.29 -29.35 -54.28
C GLY A 86 25.71 -30.65 -53.55
N LEU A 87 24.83 -31.28 -52.76
CA LEU A 87 24.63 -32.74 -52.64
C LEU A 87 23.60 -33.06 -51.54
N THR A 88 22.80 -34.06 -51.87
CA THR A 88 21.66 -34.68 -51.17
C THR A 88 21.98 -35.29 -49.79
N VAL A 89 20.98 -35.42 -48.91
CA VAL A 89 20.43 -36.71 -48.43
C VAL A 89 19.16 -36.49 -47.59
N ALA A 90 18.28 -37.50 -47.68
CA ALA A 90 16.90 -37.66 -47.25
C ALA A 90 16.61 -37.60 -45.73
N GLY A 91 15.31 -37.58 -45.40
CA GLY A 91 14.77 -38.08 -44.13
C GLY A 91 13.71 -37.16 -43.51
N GLU A 92 12.47 -37.21 -43.99
CA GLU A 92 11.31 -37.78 -43.26
C GLU A 92 10.49 -36.74 -42.46
N GLN A 93 9.27 -36.51 -42.96
CA GLN A 93 8.10 -36.07 -42.19
C GLN A 93 7.45 -37.32 -41.57
N PRO A 94 6.74 -37.27 -40.41
CA PRO A 94 5.39 -36.67 -40.37
C PRO A 94 4.96 -35.97 -39.07
N LEU A 95 3.96 -35.09 -39.22
CA LEU A 95 3.09 -34.52 -38.17
C LEU A 95 2.32 -35.63 -37.42
N PRO A 96 1.69 -35.33 -36.27
CA PRO A 96 0.24 -35.22 -36.36
C PRO A 96 -0.40 -34.09 -35.52
N GLN A 97 -1.41 -33.49 -36.14
CA GLN A 97 -2.51 -32.78 -35.51
C GLN A 97 -3.28 -33.71 -34.56
N GLY A 98 -3.50 -33.28 -33.33
CA GLY A 98 -4.51 -33.86 -32.44
C GLY A 98 -5.69 -32.89 -32.31
N GLN A 99 -6.84 -33.29 -32.87
CA GLN A 99 -8.11 -32.59 -32.76
C GLN A 99 -8.81 -32.85 -31.42
N ALA A 100 -9.52 -31.82 -30.97
CA ALA A 100 -10.82 -31.81 -30.29
C ALA A 100 -11.09 -32.79 -29.14
N TYR A 101 -11.35 -32.23 -27.95
CA TYR A 101 -12.52 -32.65 -27.16
C TYR A 101 -13.28 -31.42 -26.68
N GLN A 102 -14.45 -31.26 -27.28
CA GLN A 102 -15.55 -30.42 -26.78
C GLN A 102 -16.30 -31.20 -25.68
N LEU A 103 -16.90 -30.42 -24.76
CA LEU A 103 -17.93 -30.77 -23.78
C LEU A 103 -17.46 -31.55 -22.54
N THR A 104 -17.41 -30.87 -21.38
CA THR A 104 -18.58 -30.83 -20.50
C THR A 104 -18.51 -29.74 -19.44
N ARG A 105 -19.69 -29.24 -19.14
CA ARG A 105 -20.05 -28.16 -18.23
C ARG A 105 -20.28 -28.80 -16.86
N GLN A 106 -19.80 -28.16 -15.78
CA GLN A 106 -20.48 -27.90 -14.51
C GLN A 106 -19.60 -28.08 -13.26
N ARG A 107 -19.69 -27.02 -12.42
CA ARG A 107 -19.43 -26.94 -10.98
C ARG A 107 -17.98 -27.05 -10.53
N LEU A 108 -17.38 -25.88 -10.30
CA LEU A 108 -16.71 -25.55 -9.04
C LEU A 108 -16.87 -24.04 -8.76
N LEU A 109 -18.02 -23.69 -8.20
CA LEU A 109 -18.18 -22.54 -7.32
C LEU A 109 -17.48 -22.91 -6.00
N ALA A 110 -16.21 -22.53 -5.85
CA ALA A 110 -15.55 -22.39 -4.54
C ALA A 110 -14.16 -21.76 -4.76
N GLY A 111 -13.96 -20.52 -4.32
CA GLY A 111 -12.59 -19.99 -4.18
C GLY A 111 -12.36 -18.49 -4.44
N VAL A 112 -13.38 -17.68 -4.75
CA VAL A 112 -13.16 -16.24 -5.03
C VAL A 112 -13.13 -15.37 -3.75
N ALA A 113 -13.43 -15.94 -2.57
CA ALA A 113 -13.45 -15.19 -1.31
C ALA A 113 -12.07 -15.00 -0.63
N ALA A 114 -11.00 -15.68 -1.09
CA ALA A 114 -9.67 -15.56 -0.45
C ALA A 114 -8.82 -14.41 -1.02
N ALA A 115 -9.03 -13.99 -2.27
CA ALA A 115 -8.13 -13.02 -2.92
C ALA A 115 -8.29 -11.57 -2.39
N ALA A 116 -9.46 -11.22 -1.86
CA ALA A 116 -9.70 -9.87 -1.31
C ALA A 116 -9.11 -9.71 0.11
N LEU A 117 -9.05 -10.77 0.91
CA LEU A 117 -8.43 -10.76 2.25
C LEU A 117 -6.90 -10.81 2.18
N ILE A 118 -6.34 -11.40 1.13
CA ILE A 118 -4.88 -11.44 0.92
C ILE A 118 -4.33 -10.04 0.62
N ALA A 119 -5.07 -9.18 -0.10
CA ALA A 119 -4.60 -7.83 -0.42
C ALA A 119 -4.56 -6.88 0.79
N VAL A 120 -5.50 -7.00 1.73
CA VAL A 120 -5.53 -6.20 2.97
C VAL A 120 -4.63 -6.83 4.05
N GLY A 121 -4.61 -8.16 4.14
CA GLY A 121 -3.74 -8.89 5.05
C GLY A 121 -2.25 -8.69 4.76
N LEU A 122 -1.82 -8.66 3.49
CA LEU A 122 -0.42 -8.37 3.13
C LEU A 122 -0.02 -6.91 3.41
N TRP A 123 -0.95 -5.95 3.34
CA TRP A 123 -0.66 -4.56 3.68
C TRP A 123 -0.39 -4.40 5.19
N ILE A 124 -1.11 -5.13 6.03
CA ILE A 124 -0.94 -5.12 7.50
C ILE A 124 0.31 -5.91 7.93
N LEU A 125 0.65 -7.00 7.23
CA LEU A 125 1.84 -7.80 7.54
C LEU A 125 3.16 -7.17 7.06
N THR A 126 3.13 -6.24 6.10
CA THR A 126 4.34 -5.55 5.61
C THR A 126 4.69 -4.27 6.39
N THR A 127 3.82 -3.79 7.27
CA THR A 127 4.06 -2.62 8.13
C THR A 127 4.29 -2.96 9.61
N GLY A 128 4.15 -4.22 10.00
CA GLY A 128 4.34 -4.68 11.38
C GLY A 128 5.78 -5.09 11.72
N LYS A 129 6.65 -4.13 12.06
CA LYS A 129 7.79 -4.41 12.95
C LYS A 129 7.39 -4.09 14.40
N LYS A 130 7.46 -5.10 15.26
CA LYS A 130 7.19 -5.00 16.71
C LYS A 130 8.41 -4.38 17.42
N PRO A 131 8.30 -3.27 18.16
CA PRO A 131 9.41 -2.76 18.96
C PRO A 131 9.53 -3.52 20.31
N PRO A 132 10.72 -3.91 20.76
CA PRO A 132 10.96 -4.30 22.15
C PRO A 132 11.06 -3.07 23.09
N ALA A 133 10.68 -3.25 24.35
CA ALA A 133 10.38 -2.21 25.34
C ALA A 133 11.54 -1.23 25.70
N PRO A 134 11.25 0.03 26.11
CA PRO A 134 12.24 1.10 26.26
C PRO A 134 12.88 1.22 27.66
N ALA A 135 14.18 1.51 27.72
CA ALA A 135 14.80 2.28 28.81
C ALA A 135 14.65 3.79 28.50
N PRO A 136 14.67 4.70 29.51
CA PRO A 136 13.83 5.89 29.55
C PRO A 136 14.25 6.93 28.51
N VAL A 137 13.61 6.85 27.35
CA VAL A 137 13.53 7.95 26.40
C VAL A 137 12.63 8.99 27.05
N LYS A 138 13.05 10.26 27.08
CA LYS A 138 12.14 11.39 27.35
C LYS A 138 10.87 11.14 26.55
N LYS A 139 9.74 10.92 27.24
CA LYS A 139 8.47 10.55 26.61
C LYS A 139 8.29 11.43 25.35
N PRO A 140 8.25 10.85 24.14
CA PRO A 140 7.73 11.58 23.01
C PRO A 140 6.34 12.03 23.44
N VAL A 141 6.05 13.33 23.32
CA VAL A 141 4.67 13.80 23.42
C VAL A 141 3.92 12.99 22.38
N ALA A 142 3.00 12.12 22.82
CA ALA A 142 2.24 11.29 21.90
C ALA A 142 1.48 12.22 20.96
N ASP A 143 1.70 12.08 19.65
CA ASP A 143 0.93 12.81 18.64
C ASP A 143 -0.56 12.44 18.81
N PRO A 144 -1.43 13.42 19.16
CA PRO A 144 -2.85 13.16 19.38
C PRO A 144 -3.54 12.52 18.17
N LEU A 145 -3.17 12.90 16.95
CA LEU A 145 -3.70 12.37 15.70
C LEU A 145 -3.40 10.87 15.60
N LEU A 146 -2.11 10.51 15.68
CA LEU A 146 -1.67 9.13 15.55
C LEU A 146 -2.27 8.25 16.65
N SER A 147 -2.37 8.77 17.88
CA SER A 147 -2.98 8.04 18.99
C SER A 147 -4.46 7.72 18.71
N GLY A 148 -5.22 8.69 18.18
CA GLY A 148 -6.62 8.51 17.82
C GLY A 148 -6.81 7.54 16.66
N LEU A 149 -5.99 7.64 15.60
CA LEU A 149 -6.07 6.73 14.46
C LEU A 149 -5.71 5.29 14.85
N VAL A 150 -4.65 5.08 15.63
CA VAL A 150 -4.26 3.74 16.10
C VAL A 150 -5.35 3.14 16.99
N GLN A 151 -5.95 3.93 17.87
CA GLN A 151 -7.06 3.48 18.71
C GLN A 151 -8.27 3.05 17.86
N LEU A 152 -8.66 3.86 16.88
CA LEU A 152 -9.78 3.54 15.99
C LEU A 152 -9.49 2.36 15.07
N ASP A 153 -8.25 2.21 14.58
CA ASP A 153 -7.84 1.04 13.80
C ASP A 153 -7.93 -0.25 14.64
N SER A 154 -7.46 -0.20 15.89
CA SER A 154 -7.63 -1.33 16.81
C SER A 154 -9.10 -1.63 17.11
N GLN A 155 -9.97 -0.63 17.18
CA GLN A 155 -11.41 -0.83 17.38
C GLN A 155 -12.06 -1.40 16.11
N LEU A 156 -11.69 -0.90 14.93
CA LEU A 156 -12.15 -1.38 13.64
C LEU A 156 -11.77 -2.85 13.40
N ALA A 157 -10.56 -3.26 13.81
CA ALA A 157 -10.10 -4.64 13.75
C ALA A 157 -10.90 -5.58 14.66
N ARG A 158 -11.41 -5.07 15.79
CA ARG A 158 -12.23 -5.82 16.75
C ARG A 158 -13.72 -5.79 16.42
N ALA A 159 -14.16 -4.83 15.61
CA ALA A 159 -15.56 -4.63 15.26
C ALA A 159 -16.14 -5.87 14.55
N GLY A 160 -17.13 -6.48 15.21
CA GLY A 160 -17.76 -7.71 14.75
C GLY A 160 -18.86 -7.45 13.72
N THR A 161 -19.40 -6.23 13.69
CA THR A 161 -20.57 -5.91 12.87
C THR A 161 -20.32 -4.79 11.84
N PRO A 162 -21.00 -4.79 10.68
CA PRO A 162 -20.94 -3.68 9.72
C PRO A 162 -21.35 -2.32 10.30
N ARG A 163 -22.26 -2.35 11.29
CA ARG A 163 -22.70 -1.17 12.04
C ARG A 163 -21.55 -0.53 12.82
N GLU A 164 -20.88 -1.31 13.66
CA GLU A 164 -19.74 -0.81 14.44
C GLU A 164 -18.62 -0.32 13.52
N ARG A 165 -18.36 -1.05 12.43
CA ARG A 165 -17.32 -0.64 11.45
C ARG A 165 -17.63 0.70 10.81
N VAL A 166 -18.86 0.96 10.39
CA VAL A 166 -19.22 2.24 9.76
C VAL A 166 -19.16 3.39 10.77
N GLU A 167 -19.48 3.14 12.04
CA GLU A 167 -19.34 4.11 13.14
C GLU A 167 -17.86 4.46 13.38
N TYR A 168 -16.98 3.47 13.57
CA TYR A 168 -15.54 3.74 13.77
C TYR A 168 -14.87 4.41 12.56
N LEU A 169 -15.26 4.04 11.34
CA LEU A 169 -14.77 4.71 10.13
C LEU A 169 -15.26 6.17 10.03
N SER A 170 -16.49 6.44 10.46
CA SER A 170 -17.03 7.80 10.55
C SER A 170 -16.23 8.64 11.55
N ASP A 171 -15.89 8.08 12.70
CA ASP A 171 -15.08 8.76 13.71
C ASP A 171 -13.66 9.02 13.20
N MET A 172 -13.08 8.07 12.45
CA MET A 172 -11.76 8.22 11.80
C MET A 172 -11.75 9.34 10.77
N ALA A 173 -12.79 9.42 9.93
CA ALA A 173 -12.96 10.53 8.98
C ALA A 173 -13.05 11.88 9.70
N ASN A 174 -13.68 11.90 10.87
CA ASN A 174 -13.80 13.12 11.67
C ASN A 174 -12.43 13.57 12.22
N ILE A 175 -11.61 12.66 12.76
CA ILE A 175 -10.23 12.98 13.19
C ILE A 175 -9.40 13.57 12.04
N LEU A 176 -9.47 12.97 10.85
CA LEU A 176 -8.76 13.48 9.67
C LEU A 176 -9.25 14.88 9.24
N LEU A 177 -10.54 15.19 9.42
CA LEU A 177 -11.07 16.53 9.17
C LEU A 177 -10.61 17.56 10.20
N ASP A 178 -10.53 17.18 11.47
CA ASP A 178 -9.97 18.03 12.52
C ASP A 178 -8.51 18.37 12.22
N GLU A 179 -7.72 17.39 11.81
CA GLU A 179 -6.33 17.63 11.43
C GLU A 179 -6.20 18.49 10.16
N THR A 180 -7.02 18.23 9.15
CA THR A 180 -7.08 19.07 7.93
C THR A 180 -7.31 20.55 8.29
N ARG A 181 -8.17 20.83 9.28
CA ARG A 181 -8.43 22.20 9.76
C ARG A 181 -7.22 22.81 10.44
N ALA A 182 -6.43 22.03 11.18
CA ALA A 182 -5.20 22.49 11.82
C ALA A 182 -4.13 22.81 10.76
N LEU A 183 -3.84 21.86 9.88
CA LEU A 183 -2.84 22.02 8.81
C LEU A 183 -3.17 23.16 7.83
N ALA A 184 -4.45 23.39 7.55
CA ALA A 184 -4.89 24.50 6.72
C ALA A 184 -4.56 25.87 7.35
N GLN A 185 -4.55 25.98 8.68
CA GLN A 185 -4.16 27.22 9.38
C GLN A 185 -2.65 27.44 9.36
N GLU A 186 -1.88 26.35 9.37
CA GLU A 186 -0.41 26.37 9.39
C GLU A 186 0.22 26.42 7.98
N ALA A 187 -0.61 26.38 6.92
CA ALA A 187 -0.18 26.33 5.52
C ALA A 187 0.73 25.12 5.18
N ALA A 188 0.53 23.99 5.88
CA ALA A 188 1.28 22.74 5.74
C ALA A 188 0.81 21.93 4.51
N GLY A 189 1.35 22.27 3.34
CA GLY A 189 0.87 21.83 2.04
C GLY A 189 0.92 20.34 1.72
N GLU A 190 2.08 19.71 1.94
CA GLU A 190 2.27 18.28 1.61
C GLU A 190 1.49 17.37 2.56
N GLU A 191 1.45 17.72 3.84
CA GLU A 191 0.69 17.01 4.87
C GLU A 191 -0.81 17.08 4.59
N LEU A 192 -1.31 18.24 4.14
CA LEU A 192 -2.71 18.39 3.74
C LEU A 192 -3.09 17.46 2.59
N ALA A 193 -2.19 17.24 1.62
CA ALA A 193 -2.41 16.31 0.52
C ALA A 193 -2.46 14.85 1.02
N ALA A 194 -1.58 14.47 1.96
CA ALA A 194 -1.59 13.15 2.55
C ALA A 194 -2.89 12.87 3.32
N ILE A 195 -3.34 13.81 4.16
CA ILE A 195 -4.56 13.67 4.95
C ILE A 195 -5.81 13.63 4.06
N ALA A 196 -5.87 14.47 3.02
CA ALA A 196 -6.98 14.42 2.06
C ALA A 196 -7.08 13.04 1.38
N GLY A 197 -5.94 12.44 1.02
CA GLY A 197 -5.90 11.08 0.47
C GLY A 197 -6.38 10.00 1.45
N LEU A 198 -5.97 10.07 2.71
CA LEU A 198 -6.45 9.16 3.76
C LEU A 198 -7.96 9.30 3.97
N TYR A 199 -8.46 10.54 4.02
CA TYR A 199 -9.88 10.82 4.18
C TYR A 199 -10.70 10.24 3.02
N GLU A 200 -10.23 10.43 1.78
CA GLU A 200 -10.86 9.84 0.59
C GLU A 200 -10.98 8.31 0.71
N GLN A 201 -9.90 7.63 1.12
CA GLN A 201 -9.90 6.19 1.30
C GLN A 201 -10.89 5.74 2.39
N VAL A 202 -10.90 6.41 3.55
CA VAL A 202 -11.83 6.09 4.65
C VAL A 202 -13.28 6.22 4.17
N VAL A 203 -13.62 7.28 3.44
CA VAL A 203 -15.00 7.49 2.98
C VAL A 203 -15.39 6.51 1.88
N ARG A 204 -14.60 6.41 0.81
CA ARG A 204 -14.95 5.63 -0.39
C ARG A 204 -14.82 4.14 -0.15
N GLU A 205 -13.68 3.72 0.39
CA GLU A 205 -13.35 2.31 0.54
C GLU A 205 -13.85 1.74 1.87
N GLY A 206 -13.96 2.58 2.89
CA GLY A 206 -14.50 2.20 4.20
C GLY A 206 -16.00 2.43 4.31
N ILE A 207 -16.40 3.68 4.55
CA ILE A 207 -17.76 4.04 5.00
C ILE A 207 -18.81 3.57 3.99
N ILE A 208 -18.67 3.93 2.71
CA ILE A 208 -19.68 3.58 1.69
C ILE A 208 -19.82 2.06 1.53
N LYS A 209 -18.71 1.32 1.58
CA LYS A 209 -18.74 -0.16 1.45
C LYS A 209 -19.41 -0.81 2.65
N GLN A 210 -19.04 -0.42 3.87
CA GLN A 210 -19.61 -1.00 5.09
C GLN A 210 -21.09 -0.62 5.27
N ALA A 211 -21.48 0.60 4.88
CA ALA A 211 -22.87 1.06 4.97
C ALA A 211 -23.85 0.18 4.18
N ARG A 212 -23.43 -0.38 3.03
CA ARG A 212 -24.26 -1.29 2.22
C ARG A 212 -24.60 -2.58 2.97
N ALA A 213 -23.71 -3.03 3.85
CA ALA A 213 -23.87 -4.23 4.66
C ALA A 213 -24.64 -4.00 5.97
N VAL A 214 -25.02 -2.76 6.29
CA VAL A 214 -25.88 -2.46 7.45
C VAL A 214 -27.30 -2.94 7.16
N GLN A 215 -27.90 -3.63 8.14
CA GLN A 215 -29.26 -4.17 8.06
C GLN A 215 -30.29 -3.05 7.90
N SER A 216 -31.33 -3.29 7.09
CA SER A 216 -32.34 -2.29 6.72
C SER A 216 -33.02 -1.62 7.92
N ALA A 217 -33.30 -2.38 8.99
CA ALA A 217 -33.92 -1.88 10.21
C ALA A 217 -33.08 -0.80 10.92
N ASP A 218 -31.75 -0.91 10.87
CA ASP A 218 -30.83 0.01 11.54
C ASP A 218 -30.36 1.15 10.63
N ARG A 219 -30.49 1.02 9.30
CA ARG A 219 -29.90 1.95 8.32
C ARG A 219 -30.24 3.41 8.60
N ARG A 220 -31.50 3.73 8.88
CA ARG A 220 -31.90 5.12 9.14
C ARG A 220 -31.26 5.69 10.40
N LYS A 221 -31.26 4.91 11.49
CA LYS A 221 -30.70 5.33 12.78
C LYS A 221 -29.18 5.54 12.72
N ILE A 222 -28.48 4.71 11.94
CA ILE A 222 -27.02 4.72 11.88
C ILE A 222 -26.48 5.60 10.75
N LEU A 223 -27.02 5.46 9.53
CA LEU A 223 -26.45 6.12 8.36
C LEU A 223 -26.83 7.60 8.27
N ASN A 224 -28.01 8.00 8.77
CA ASN A 224 -28.44 9.40 8.67
C ASN A 224 -27.53 10.37 9.45
N PRO A 225 -27.18 10.10 10.73
CA PRO A 225 -26.21 10.95 11.44
C PRO A 225 -24.83 11.00 10.78
N ILE A 226 -24.36 9.89 10.21
CA ILE A 226 -23.07 9.81 9.51
C ILE A 226 -23.12 10.61 8.19
N ALA A 227 -24.20 10.47 7.41
CA ALA A 227 -24.41 11.25 6.20
C ALA A 227 -24.36 12.76 6.51
N GLU A 228 -25.05 13.19 7.56
CA GLU A 228 -25.04 14.58 8.00
C GLU A 228 -23.65 15.08 8.44
N ARG A 229 -22.84 14.21 9.07
CA ARG A 229 -21.43 14.53 9.36
C ARG A 229 -20.63 14.73 8.08
N LEU A 230 -20.76 13.82 7.10
CA LEU A 230 -20.06 13.94 5.81
C LEU A 230 -20.49 15.18 5.03
N ARG A 231 -21.78 15.54 5.07
CA ARG A 231 -22.28 16.79 4.49
C ARG A 231 -21.62 18.01 5.10
N ARG A 232 -21.47 18.05 6.43
CA ARG A 232 -20.75 19.13 7.13
C ARG A 232 -19.27 19.14 6.76
N ALA A 233 -18.62 17.97 6.76
CA ALA A 233 -17.22 17.83 6.38
C ALA A 233 -16.94 18.38 4.97
N ALA A 234 -17.83 18.10 4.02
CA ALA A 234 -17.73 18.62 2.66
C ALA A 234 -17.73 20.16 2.64
N ARG A 235 -18.69 20.78 3.33
CA ARG A 235 -18.78 22.24 3.44
C ARG A 235 -17.58 22.85 4.17
N THR A 236 -17.07 22.18 5.20
CA THR A 236 -15.87 22.61 5.90
C THR A 236 -14.66 22.60 4.96
N ALA A 237 -14.41 21.50 4.25
CA ALA A 237 -13.31 21.40 3.31
C ALA A 237 -13.41 22.43 2.17
N ASP A 238 -14.61 22.65 1.62
CA ASP A 238 -14.84 23.72 0.64
C ASP A 238 -14.57 25.11 1.22
N GLY A 239 -15.02 25.38 2.45
CA GLY A 239 -14.80 26.66 3.14
C GLY A 239 -13.34 26.96 3.47
N LEU A 240 -12.49 25.93 3.61
CA LEU A 240 -11.06 26.09 3.82
C LEU A 240 -10.32 26.56 2.56
N ARG A 241 -10.83 26.26 1.36
CA ARG A 241 -10.20 26.66 0.08
C ARG A 241 -10.07 28.17 -0.09
N GLY A 242 -10.98 28.94 0.50
CA GLY A 242 -10.89 30.40 0.51
C GLY A 242 -9.90 30.97 1.54
N LYS A 243 -9.31 30.12 2.38
CA LYS A 243 -8.45 30.50 3.51
C LYS A 243 -7.01 30.02 3.37
N VAL A 244 -6.71 29.22 2.35
CA VAL A 244 -5.38 28.66 2.10
C VAL A 244 -4.81 29.16 0.76
N PRO A 245 -3.48 29.16 0.57
CA PRO A 245 -2.87 29.41 -0.73
C PRO A 245 -3.44 28.54 -1.85
N PRO A 246 -3.56 29.07 -3.10
CA PRO A 246 -4.22 28.35 -4.19
C PRO A 246 -3.64 26.97 -4.52
N GLN A 247 -2.35 26.75 -4.27
CA GLN A 247 -1.68 25.47 -4.48
C GLN A 247 -2.25 24.33 -3.61
N TYR A 248 -2.95 24.65 -2.51
CA TYR A 248 -3.55 23.68 -1.58
C TYR A 248 -5.04 23.46 -1.83
N ASN A 249 -5.62 24.12 -2.84
CA ASN A 249 -7.03 23.97 -3.17
C ASN A 249 -7.38 22.56 -3.65
N LYS A 250 -6.45 21.89 -4.35
CA LYS A 250 -6.72 20.58 -4.94
C LYS A 250 -6.95 19.49 -3.88
N PRO A 251 -6.09 19.31 -2.86
CA PRO A 251 -6.37 18.42 -1.73
C PRO A 251 -7.73 18.66 -1.07
N LEU A 252 -8.03 19.91 -0.72
CA LEU A 252 -9.29 20.26 -0.07
C LEU A 252 -10.52 20.01 -0.96
N ALA A 253 -10.40 20.23 -2.27
CA ALA A 253 -11.45 19.93 -3.23
C ALA A 253 -11.71 18.41 -3.36
N SER A 254 -10.65 17.58 -3.40
CA SER A 254 -10.78 16.11 -3.39
C SER A 254 -11.46 15.62 -2.10
N MET A 255 -11.08 16.19 -0.97
CA MET A 255 -11.70 15.87 0.32
C MET A 255 -13.20 16.24 0.34
N ALA A 256 -13.54 17.46 -0.10
CA ALA A 256 -14.92 17.91 -0.19
C ALA A 256 -15.75 17.03 -1.12
N GLN A 257 -15.21 16.69 -2.29
CA GLN A 257 -15.85 15.80 -3.25
C GLN A 257 -16.11 14.41 -2.64
N SER A 258 -15.12 13.81 -1.98
CA SER A 258 -15.26 12.49 -1.36
C SER A 258 -16.30 12.52 -0.24
N ALA A 259 -16.36 13.59 0.55
CA ALA A 259 -17.38 13.78 1.57
C ALA A 259 -18.80 13.90 0.95
N TRP A 260 -18.96 14.63 -0.16
CA TRP A 260 -20.23 14.71 -0.90
C TRP A 260 -20.66 13.37 -1.50
N GLU A 261 -19.73 12.61 -2.06
CA GLU A 261 -19.98 11.26 -2.56
C GLU A 261 -20.41 10.32 -1.43
N GLY A 262 -19.74 10.39 -0.28
CA GLY A 262 -20.13 9.66 0.92
C GLY A 262 -21.54 10.03 1.38
N TYR A 263 -21.86 11.31 1.51
CA TYR A 263 -23.21 11.78 1.85
C TYR A 263 -24.27 11.19 0.90
N ARG A 264 -24.11 11.38 -0.42
CA ARG A 264 -25.05 10.86 -1.43
C ARG A 264 -25.14 9.33 -1.41
N GLY A 265 -24.01 8.66 -1.21
CA GLY A 265 -23.95 7.21 -1.13
C GLY A 265 -24.72 6.67 0.07
N LEU A 266 -24.66 7.35 1.22
CA LEU A 266 -25.39 6.96 2.42
C LEU A 266 -26.88 7.27 2.32
N THR A 267 -27.25 8.46 1.82
CA THR A 267 -28.67 8.83 1.67
C THR A 267 -29.40 7.95 0.66
N ALA A 268 -28.72 7.49 -0.40
CA ALA A 268 -29.29 6.54 -1.36
C ALA A 268 -29.59 5.15 -0.77
N LEU A 269 -29.06 4.83 0.42
CA LEU A 269 -29.33 3.56 1.12
C LEU A 269 -30.48 3.68 2.14
N LEU A 270 -30.96 4.90 2.40
CA LEU A 270 -32.08 5.15 3.30
C LEU A 270 -33.40 4.78 2.61
N PRO A 271 -34.36 4.17 3.33
CA PRO A 271 -35.66 3.87 2.76
C PRO A 271 -36.39 5.17 2.39
N GLU A 272 -36.99 5.21 1.20
CA GLU A 272 -37.85 6.31 0.77
C GLU A 272 -38.97 6.51 1.81
N GLU A 273 -39.14 7.75 2.26
CA GLU A 273 -40.29 8.11 3.08
C GLU A 273 -41.52 7.99 2.19
N ARG A 274 -42.27 6.89 2.34
CA ARG A 274 -43.67 6.88 1.93
C ARG A 274 -44.39 7.86 2.86
N SER A 275 -44.49 9.11 2.41
CA SER A 275 -45.42 10.11 2.92
C SER A 275 -46.86 9.68 2.63
#